data_AF-A0A914VDM7-F1
#
_entry.id   AF-A0A914VDM7-F1
#
_cell.length_a   1.000
_cell.length_b   1.000
_cell.length_c   1.000
_cell.angle_alpha   90.00
_cell.angle_beta   90.00
_cell.angle_gamma   90.00
#
_symmetry.space_group_name_H-M   'P 1'
#
loop_
_entity.id
_entity.type
_entity.pdbx_description
1 polymer ?
#
loop_
_entity_poly.entity_id
_entity_poly.type
_entity_poly.pdbx_seq_one_letter_code
_entity_poly.pdbx_strand_id
1 'polypeptide(L)'
;MPEKRLIRLGYVETDYPYVTECAVSPNWKACREPGINMVIWQELALRMNYEFVFVKSNYYGSFINGQWTGLVGALFNETVDASLALLTVSYERWNTSRFSVTLTESDFGFARGYFRENDQFQLHVFVFSPLVFFCIFISILLIGCIVSFRAKSVHGFWDAFSFAAQKDQKARHLKNPLIIFAFLVILLVYQAGTNSQRLSLKVSSGKTTLAAVRR
;
A
#
# COMPACT_ATOMS: atom_id res chain seq x y z
N MET A 1 -22.64 -19.94 61.27
CA MET A 1 -22.36 -19.89 59.81
C MET A 1 -20.88 -20.11 59.63
N PRO A 2 -20.42 -20.95 58.69
CA PRO A 2 -18.99 -21.13 58.45
C PRO A 2 -18.36 -19.79 58.06
N GLU A 3 -17.23 -19.47 58.66
CA GLU A 3 -16.46 -18.26 58.38
C GLU A 3 -16.00 -18.28 56.92
N LYS A 4 -16.24 -17.17 56.20
CA LYS A 4 -15.82 -17.08 54.80
C LYS A 4 -14.31 -16.99 54.75
N ARG A 5 -13.68 -17.87 53.96
CA ARG A 5 -12.23 -17.83 53.74
C ARG A 5 -11.87 -16.56 52.96
N LEU A 6 -10.89 -15.81 53.46
CA LEU A 6 -10.30 -14.68 52.76
C LEU A 6 -9.19 -15.16 51.82
N ILE A 7 -9.28 -14.81 50.54
CA ILE A 7 -8.31 -15.17 49.50
C ILE A 7 -7.52 -13.92 49.07
N ARG A 8 -6.19 -14.00 49.09
CA ARG A 8 -5.31 -12.94 48.61
C ARG A 8 -5.05 -13.14 47.12
N LEU A 9 -5.52 -12.21 46.29
CA LEU A 9 -5.37 -12.24 44.84
C LEU A 9 -4.27 -11.28 44.40
N GLY A 10 -3.18 -11.83 43.88
CA GLY A 10 -2.06 -11.04 43.41
C GLY A 10 -2.28 -10.56 41.98
N TYR A 11 -1.99 -9.30 41.70
CA TYR A 11 -2.17 -8.71 40.38
C TYR A 11 -0.96 -7.87 39.95
N VAL A 12 -0.84 -7.63 38.65
CA VAL A 12 0.14 -6.71 38.06
C VAL A 12 -0.63 -5.52 37.48
N GLU A 13 -0.21 -4.30 37.81
CA GLU A 13 -0.93 -3.06 37.44
C GLU A 13 -0.93 -2.79 35.92
N THR A 14 0.03 -3.34 35.18
CA THR A 14 0.18 -3.14 33.73
C THR A 14 -0.74 -4.02 32.88
N ASP A 15 -1.62 -4.82 33.48
CA ASP A 15 -2.43 -5.84 32.78
C ASP A 15 -3.77 -5.31 32.26
N TYR A 16 -3.80 -4.12 31.64
CA TYR A 16 -4.99 -3.66 30.95
C TYR A 16 -5.25 -4.51 29.69
N PRO A 17 -6.50 -4.97 29.40
CA PRO A 17 -7.78 -4.68 30.07
C PRO A 17 -8.23 -5.73 31.11
N TYR A 18 -7.36 -6.66 31.51
CA TYR A 18 -7.69 -7.76 32.42
C TYR A 18 -7.77 -7.32 33.88
N VAL A 19 -6.89 -6.41 34.27
CA VAL A 19 -6.87 -5.74 35.56
C VAL A 19 -6.81 -4.24 35.30
N THR A 20 -7.70 -3.49 35.94
CA THR A 20 -7.75 -2.03 35.85
C THR A 20 -7.27 -1.41 37.16
N GLU A 21 -6.96 -0.12 37.16
CA GLU A 21 -6.54 0.64 38.35
C GLU A 21 -7.53 0.53 39.52
N CYS A 22 -8.77 0.14 39.22
CA CYS A 22 -9.80 -0.26 40.17
C CYS A 22 -9.39 -1.31 41.20
N ALA A 23 -8.45 -2.20 40.87
CA ALA A 23 -7.93 -3.18 41.82
C ALA A 23 -7.21 -2.52 43.02
N VAL A 24 -6.77 -1.26 42.86
CA VAL A 24 -6.13 -0.47 43.93
C VAL A 24 -7.16 0.15 44.88
N SER A 25 -8.43 0.28 44.47
CA SER A 25 -9.45 0.96 45.26
C SER A 25 -9.94 0.11 46.44
N PRO A 26 -10.08 0.67 47.65
CA PRO A 26 -10.72 -0.01 48.79
C PRO A 26 -12.16 -0.44 48.47
N ASN A 27 -12.82 0.27 47.55
CA ASN A 27 -14.17 -0.03 47.10
C ASN A 27 -14.19 -0.45 45.62
N TRP A 28 -13.31 -1.37 45.25
CA TRP A 28 -13.20 -1.91 43.89
C TRP A 28 -14.54 -2.46 43.35
N LYS A 29 -15.47 -2.87 44.23
CA LYS A 29 -16.82 -3.33 43.86
C LYS A 29 -17.69 -2.22 43.25
N ALA A 30 -17.41 -0.96 43.56
CA ALA A 30 -18.10 0.20 43.00
C ALA A 30 -17.43 0.72 41.72
N CYS A 31 -16.48 -0.02 41.14
CA CYS A 31 -15.80 0.43 39.95
C CYS A 31 -16.70 0.45 38.72
N ARG A 32 -16.61 1.55 37.97
CA ARG A 32 -17.34 1.73 36.72
C ARG A 32 -16.80 0.82 35.62
N GLU A 33 -15.49 0.60 35.59
CA GLU A 33 -14.80 -0.18 34.55
C GLU A 33 -13.87 -1.24 35.19
N PRO A 34 -14.45 -2.34 35.70
CA PRO A 34 -13.66 -3.45 36.21
C PRO A 34 -12.95 -4.18 35.06
N GLY A 35 -11.72 -4.63 35.31
CA GLY A 35 -11.01 -5.50 34.38
C GLY A 35 -11.68 -6.86 34.22
N ILE A 36 -11.46 -7.52 33.09
CA ILE A 36 -12.11 -8.81 32.75
C ILE A 36 -11.90 -9.86 33.85
N ASN A 37 -10.66 -9.99 34.34
CA ASN A 37 -10.35 -10.98 35.37
C ASN A 37 -10.98 -10.62 36.73
N MET A 38 -11.14 -9.32 37.03
CA MET A 38 -11.80 -8.88 38.26
C MET A 38 -13.26 -9.36 38.32
N VAL A 39 -13.97 -9.27 37.19
CA VAL A 39 -15.37 -9.73 37.08
C VAL A 39 -15.45 -11.25 37.24
N ILE A 40 -14.54 -12.00 36.61
CA ILE A 40 -14.50 -13.47 36.74
C ILE A 40 -14.30 -13.88 38.20
N TRP A 41 -13.37 -13.26 38.90
CA TRP A 41 -13.12 -13.54 40.32
C TRP A 41 -14.28 -13.13 41.22
N GLN A 42 -14.98 -12.05 40.89
CA GLN A 42 -16.20 -11.65 41.60
C GLN A 42 -17.31 -12.72 41.47
N GLU A 43 -17.54 -13.22 40.26
CA GLU A 43 -18.52 -14.29 40.02
C GLU A 43 -18.14 -15.60 40.73
N LEU A 44 -16.85 -15.96 40.72
CA LEU A 44 -16.36 -17.13 41.44
C LEU A 44 -16.54 -16.99 42.96
N ALA A 45 -16.31 -15.80 43.52
CA ALA A 45 -16.50 -15.53 44.94
C ALA A 45 -17.96 -15.65 45.38
N LEU A 46 -18.90 -15.20 44.53
CA LEU A 46 -20.33 -15.37 44.77
C LEU A 46 -20.74 -16.84 44.75
N ARG A 47 -20.24 -17.63 43.79
CA ARG A 47 -20.59 -19.04 43.64
C ARG A 47 -19.97 -19.96 44.69
N MET A 48 -18.72 -19.69 45.08
CA MET A 48 -17.98 -20.53 46.03
C MET A 48 -17.99 -19.97 47.47
N ASN A 49 -18.69 -18.85 47.70
CA ASN A 49 -18.89 -18.24 49.02
C ASN A 49 -17.58 -17.93 49.77
N TYR A 50 -16.69 -17.19 49.12
CA TYR A 50 -15.46 -16.66 49.74
C TYR A 50 -15.35 -15.15 49.57
N GLU A 51 -14.42 -14.54 50.30
CA GLU A 51 -14.06 -13.13 50.14
C GLU A 51 -12.63 -13.02 49.65
N PHE A 52 -12.29 -11.91 49.03
CA PHE A 52 -10.94 -11.71 48.52
C PHE A 52 -10.47 -10.27 48.61
N VAL A 53 -9.16 -10.13 48.68
CA VAL A 53 -8.43 -8.86 48.69
C VAL A 53 -7.36 -8.88 47.61
N PHE A 54 -7.11 -7.72 47.02
CA PHE A 54 -6.07 -7.57 46.00
C PHE A 54 -4.73 -7.24 46.65
N VAL A 55 -3.68 -7.90 46.16
CA VAL A 55 -2.29 -7.69 46.57
C VAL A 55 -1.51 -7.25 45.34
N LYS A 56 -0.99 -6.04 45.35
CA LYS A 56 -0.23 -5.48 44.23
C LYS A 56 1.12 -6.16 44.10
N SER A 57 1.48 -6.54 42.88
CA SER A 57 2.83 -6.93 42.48
C SER A 57 3.34 -6.01 41.37
N ASN A 58 4.65 -5.74 41.37
CA ASN A 58 5.27 -4.83 40.41
C ASN A 58 5.52 -5.48 39.04
N TYR A 59 5.66 -6.81 38.99
CA TYR A 59 5.94 -7.57 37.77
C TYR A 59 5.54 -9.04 37.93
N TYR A 60 5.39 -9.75 36.82
CA TYR A 60 4.95 -11.16 36.82
C TYR A 60 5.88 -12.09 37.59
N GLY A 61 7.18 -11.91 37.44
CA GLY A 61 8.18 -12.74 38.10
C GLY A 61 9.02 -13.56 37.14
N SER A 62 10.30 -13.63 37.47
CA SER A 62 11.32 -14.42 36.79
C SER A 62 12.11 -15.21 37.82
N PHE A 63 12.74 -16.29 37.35
CA PHE A 63 13.64 -17.08 38.17
C PHE A 63 15.03 -16.44 38.12
N ILE A 64 15.46 -15.83 39.21
CA ILE A 64 16.74 -15.12 39.33
C ILE A 64 17.51 -15.72 40.50
N ASN A 65 18.75 -16.14 40.27
CA ASN A 65 19.65 -16.65 41.32
C ASN A 65 19.05 -17.78 42.18
N GLY A 66 18.28 -18.68 41.56
CA GLY A 66 17.67 -19.81 42.27
C GLY A 66 16.37 -19.49 43.00
N GLN A 67 15.84 -18.26 42.89
CA GLN A 67 14.59 -17.86 43.52
C GLN A 67 13.61 -17.22 42.53
N TRP A 68 12.32 -17.47 42.77
CA TRP A 68 11.25 -16.81 42.05
C TRP A 68 10.98 -15.44 42.63
N THR A 69 10.89 -14.45 41.73
CA THR A 69 10.62 -13.06 42.07
C THR A 69 9.21 -12.66 41.61
N GLY A 70 8.76 -11.45 41.95
CA GLY A 70 7.48 -10.89 41.49
C GLY A 70 6.26 -11.71 41.94
N LEU A 71 5.22 -11.72 41.10
CA LEU A 71 3.96 -12.41 41.40
C LEU A 71 4.11 -13.93 41.50
N VAL A 72 4.93 -14.56 40.64
CA VAL A 72 5.23 -16.00 40.74
C VAL A 72 5.95 -16.32 42.05
N GLY A 73 6.90 -15.48 42.47
CA GLY A 73 7.55 -15.61 43.77
C GLY A 73 6.57 -15.46 44.93
N ALA A 74 5.61 -14.54 44.82
CA ALA A 74 4.55 -14.36 45.82
C ALA A 74 3.62 -15.58 45.93
N LEU A 75 3.31 -16.24 44.81
CA LEU A 75 2.57 -17.51 44.80
C LEU A 75 3.38 -18.63 45.44
N PHE A 76 4.67 -18.74 45.08
CA PHE A 76 5.57 -19.77 45.61
C PHE A 76 5.78 -19.64 47.12
N ASN A 77 5.92 -18.42 47.62
CA ASN A 77 6.11 -18.12 49.04
C ASN A 77 4.78 -18.04 49.83
N GLU A 78 3.65 -18.39 49.21
CA GLU A 78 2.31 -18.35 49.82
C GLU A 78 1.93 -16.98 50.44
N THR A 79 2.51 -15.89 49.93
CA THR A 79 2.12 -14.52 50.30
C THR A 79 0.85 -14.09 49.57
N VAL A 80 0.57 -14.75 48.45
CA VAL A 80 -0.63 -14.62 47.63
C VAL A 80 -1.19 -16.02 47.40
N ASP A 81 -2.51 -16.16 47.45
CA ASP A 81 -3.20 -17.46 47.33
C ASP A 81 -3.55 -17.79 45.87
N ALA A 82 -3.78 -16.77 45.04
CA ALA A 82 -4.08 -16.92 43.62
C ALA A 82 -3.68 -15.71 42.79
N SER A 83 -3.49 -15.91 41.48
CA SER A 83 -3.17 -14.84 40.54
C SER A 83 -4.43 -14.31 39.85
N LEU A 84 -4.54 -12.98 39.79
CA LEU A 84 -5.50 -12.25 38.96
C LEU A 84 -4.88 -11.87 37.60
N ALA A 85 -3.56 -11.89 37.48
CA ALA A 85 -2.82 -11.44 36.30
C ALA A 85 -2.89 -12.45 35.14
N LEU A 86 -2.58 -11.99 33.92
CA LEU A 86 -2.52 -12.87 32.75
C LEU A 86 -1.22 -13.69 32.74
N LEU A 87 -1.18 -14.74 33.56
CA LEU A 87 0.03 -15.53 33.73
C LEU A 87 0.18 -16.60 32.64
N THR A 88 1.19 -16.45 31.78
CA THR A 88 1.54 -17.48 30.78
C THR A 88 2.00 -18.76 31.45
N VAL A 89 1.40 -19.88 31.05
CA VAL A 89 1.80 -21.23 31.45
C VAL A 89 3.10 -21.58 30.72
N SER A 90 4.19 -21.73 31.47
CA SER A 90 5.47 -22.21 30.97
C SER A 90 5.92 -23.43 31.76
N TYR A 91 6.81 -24.24 31.17
CA TYR A 91 7.34 -25.43 31.83
C TYR A 91 7.98 -25.11 33.20
N GLU A 92 8.76 -24.03 33.28
CA GLU A 92 9.42 -23.60 34.53
C GLU A 92 8.41 -23.19 35.60
N ARG A 93 7.35 -22.46 35.21
CA ARG A 93 6.31 -21.98 36.14
C ARG A 93 5.37 -23.11 36.58
N TRP A 94 5.15 -24.10 35.73
CA TRP A 94 4.32 -25.27 36.04
C TRP A 94 4.87 -26.08 37.22
N ASN A 95 6.21 -26.18 37.33
CA ASN A 95 6.85 -26.85 38.46
C ASN A 95 6.76 -26.07 39.78
N THR A 96 6.43 -24.78 39.70
CA THR A 96 6.46 -23.86 40.85
C THR A 96 5.06 -23.54 41.36
N SER A 97 4.08 -23.48 40.45
CA SER A 97 2.70 -23.08 40.75
C SER A 97 1.74 -23.98 40.00
N ARG A 98 0.60 -24.28 40.62
CA ARG A 98 -0.47 -25.04 39.97
C ARG A 98 -1.35 -24.09 39.18
N PHE A 99 -1.56 -24.42 37.91
CA PHE A 99 -2.46 -23.67 37.04
C PHE A 99 -3.81 -24.37 36.92
N SER A 100 -4.87 -23.56 36.75
CA SER A 100 -6.15 -24.05 36.28
C SER A 100 -6.10 -24.36 34.79
N VAL A 101 -7.25 -24.76 34.23
CA VAL A 101 -7.45 -24.70 32.77
C VAL A 101 -7.22 -23.25 32.30
N THR A 102 -6.58 -23.12 31.13
CA THR A 102 -6.31 -21.85 30.48
C THR A 102 -7.63 -21.20 30.05
N LEU A 103 -7.87 -19.96 30.49
CA LEU A 103 -9.09 -19.21 30.15
C LEU A 103 -9.03 -18.64 28.73
N THR A 104 -7.83 -18.29 28.27
CA THR A 104 -7.59 -17.75 26.93
C THR A 104 -6.31 -18.37 26.36
N GLU A 105 -6.34 -18.66 25.06
CA GLU A 105 -5.14 -19.00 24.30
C GLU A 105 -4.62 -17.70 23.68
N SER A 106 -3.35 -17.40 23.87
CA SER A 106 -2.72 -16.20 23.31
C SER A 106 -1.51 -16.59 22.48
N ASP A 107 -1.56 -16.25 21.20
CA ASP A 107 -0.40 -16.31 20.31
C ASP A 107 0.40 -15.01 20.33
N PHE A 108 1.66 -15.08 19.91
CA PHE A 108 2.49 -13.90 19.75
C PHE A 108 2.04 -13.09 18.53
N GLY A 109 1.72 -11.81 18.76
CA GLY A 109 1.43 -10.84 17.71
C GLY A 109 2.54 -9.81 17.57
N PHE A 110 2.73 -9.28 16.36
CA PHE A 110 3.56 -8.10 16.13
C PHE A 110 2.65 -6.88 16.01
N ALA A 111 2.86 -5.87 16.86
CA ALA A 111 2.22 -4.57 16.73
C ALA A 111 3.18 -3.59 16.06
N ARG A 112 2.70 -2.88 15.04
CA ARG A 112 3.40 -1.74 14.42
C ARG A 112 2.48 -0.53 14.48
N GLY A 113 3.04 0.64 14.80
CA GLY A 113 2.28 1.89 14.76
C GLY A 113 1.74 2.18 13.35
N TYR A 114 0.57 2.82 13.28
CA TYR A 114 -0.03 3.22 12.02
C TYR A 114 0.96 4.05 11.19
N PHE A 115 1.20 3.63 9.95
CA PHE A 115 1.92 4.46 9.00
C PHE A 115 0.97 5.60 8.62
N ARG A 116 1.28 6.84 9.01
CA ARG A 116 0.67 8.00 8.37
C ARG A 116 1.24 8.03 6.96
N GLU A 117 0.48 7.50 6.01
CA GLU A 117 0.73 7.81 4.60
C GLU A 117 0.73 9.34 4.50
N ASN A 118 1.89 9.88 4.18
CA ASN A 118 1.98 11.28 3.82
C ASN A 118 1.36 11.35 2.43
N ASP A 119 0.04 11.51 2.38
CA ASP A 119 -0.74 11.79 1.17
C ASP A 119 -0.40 13.20 0.64
N GLN A 120 0.89 13.48 0.49
CA GLN A 120 1.33 14.41 -0.51
C GLN A 120 0.93 13.79 -1.82
N PHE A 121 -0.22 14.24 -2.32
CA PHE A 121 -0.77 14.06 -3.66
C PHE A 121 0.38 13.97 -4.67
N GLN A 122 0.96 12.76 -4.83
CA GLN A 122 2.01 12.54 -5.79
C GLN A 122 1.27 12.54 -7.12
N LEU A 123 1.31 13.71 -7.77
CA LEU A 123 0.80 13.95 -9.10
C LEU A 123 1.09 12.70 -9.94
N HIS A 124 0.03 12.12 -10.49
CA HIS A 124 0.04 10.89 -11.31
C HIS A 124 0.95 10.98 -12.57
N VAL A 125 1.72 12.05 -12.71
CA VAL A 125 2.76 12.27 -13.71
C VAL A 125 4.01 11.43 -13.41
N PHE A 126 4.23 10.98 -12.17
CA PHE A 126 5.39 10.15 -11.80
C PHE A 126 5.22 8.64 -12.08
N VAL A 127 4.25 8.23 -12.90
CA VAL A 127 4.19 6.84 -13.40
C VAL A 127 5.39 6.53 -14.31
N PHE A 128 5.94 7.55 -14.98
CA PHE A 128 7.11 7.42 -15.85
C PHE A 128 8.33 8.13 -15.26
N SER A 129 9.51 7.57 -15.51
CA SER A 129 10.79 8.20 -15.13
C SER A 129 10.91 9.60 -15.75
N PRO A 130 11.47 10.60 -15.04
CA PRO A 130 11.71 11.95 -15.56
C PRO A 130 12.44 11.97 -16.92
N LEU A 131 13.28 10.96 -17.17
CA LEU A 131 14.00 10.81 -18.43
C LEU A 131 13.07 10.61 -19.63
N VAL A 132 11.94 9.91 -19.45
CA VAL A 132 10.96 9.67 -20.51
C VAL A 132 10.34 10.98 -20.97
N PHE A 133 10.00 11.88 -20.03
CA PHE A 133 9.47 13.21 -20.35
C PHE A 133 10.49 14.05 -21.12
N PHE A 134 11.76 13.98 -20.73
CA PHE A 134 12.84 14.66 -21.43
C PHE A 134 13.02 14.14 -22.86
N CYS A 135 12.95 12.82 -23.06
CA CYS A 135 12.97 12.20 -24.38
C CYS A 135 11.77 12.63 -25.25
N ILE A 136 10.56 12.67 -24.68
CA ILE A 136 9.36 13.15 -25.37
C ILE A 136 9.55 14.61 -25.80
N PHE A 137 10.02 15.47 -24.91
CA PHE A 137 10.30 16.88 -25.21
C PHE A 137 11.31 17.04 -26.35
N ILE A 138 12.44 16.32 -26.30
CA ILE A 138 13.44 16.33 -27.38
C ILE A 138 12.84 15.83 -28.69
N SER A 139 12.05 14.77 -28.67
CA SER A 139 11.46 14.21 -29.89
C SER A 139 10.54 15.21 -30.59
N ILE A 140 9.75 15.98 -29.83
CA ILE A 140 8.86 17.01 -30.36
C ILE A 140 9.69 18.14 -31.00
N LEU A 141 10.77 18.59 -30.34
CA LEU A 141 11.66 19.61 -30.89
C LEU A 141 12.34 19.15 -32.18
N LEU A 142 12.85 17.92 -32.22
CA LEU A 142 13.49 17.36 -33.41
C LEU A 142 12.53 17.28 -34.60
N ILE A 143 11.30 16.82 -34.38
CA ILE A 143 10.27 16.78 -35.42
C ILE A 143 9.96 18.20 -35.92
N GLY A 144 9.80 19.17 -35.00
CA GLY A 144 9.59 20.58 -35.34
C GLY A 144 10.72 21.17 -36.18
N CYS A 145 11.97 20.86 -35.83
CA CYS A 145 13.15 21.27 -36.60
C CYS A 145 13.18 20.65 -38.01
N ILE A 146 12.89 19.34 -38.13
CA ILE A 146 12.87 18.64 -39.43
C ILE A 146 11.81 19.23 -40.36
N VAL A 147 10.59 19.45 -39.85
CA VAL A 147 9.50 20.05 -40.62
C VAL A 147 9.87 21.46 -41.07
N SER A 148 10.43 22.27 -40.17
CA SER A 148 10.83 23.66 -40.49
C SER A 148 11.96 23.72 -41.51
N PHE A 149 12.93 22.82 -41.42
CA PHE A 149 14.04 22.73 -42.36
C PHE A 149 13.55 22.31 -43.76
N ARG A 150 12.68 21.30 -43.83
CA ARG A 150 12.08 20.86 -45.09
C ARG A 150 11.18 21.94 -45.70
N ALA A 151 10.40 22.65 -44.89
CA ALA A 151 9.57 23.75 -45.36
C ALA A 151 10.40 24.88 -46.00
N LYS A 152 11.52 25.25 -45.37
CA LYS A 152 12.47 26.25 -45.92
C LYS A 152 13.20 25.75 -47.16
N SER A 153 13.61 24.49 -47.19
CA SER A 153 14.26 23.88 -48.35
C SER A 153 13.31 23.77 -49.54
N VAL A 154 12.04 23.43 -49.30
CA VAL A 154 10.99 23.37 -50.32
C VAL A 154 10.66 24.79 -50.81
N HIS A 155 10.46 25.76 -49.93
CA HIS A 155 10.24 27.16 -50.35
C HIS A 155 11.45 27.71 -51.12
N GLY A 156 12.67 27.53 -50.63
CA GLY A 156 13.88 27.95 -51.33
C GLY A 156 14.08 27.25 -52.69
N PHE A 157 13.70 25.97 -52.80
CA PHE A 157 13.67 25.25 -54.07
C PHE A 157 12.60 25.79 -55.02
N TRP A 158 11.40 26.08 -54.53
CA TRP A 158 10.32 26.70 -55.32
C TRP A 158 10.67 28.11 -55.78
N ASP A 159 11.30 28.92 -54.92
CA ASP A 159 11.79 30.24 -55.25
C ASP A 159 12.89 30.14 -56.31
N ALA A 160 13.90 29.29 -56.11
CA ALA A 160 14.96 29.07 -57.11
C ALA A 160 14.42 28.51 -58.43
N PHE A 161 13.46 27.59 -58.38
CA PHE A 161 12.80 27.02 -59.56
C PHE A 161 11.97 28.08 -60.29
N SER A 162 11.22 28.93 -59.59
CA SER A 162 10.44 30.00 -60.19
C SER A 162 11.34 31.08 -60.81
N PHE A 163 12.47 31.43 -60.19
CA PHE A 163 13.47 32.32 -60.79
C PHE A 163 14.14 31.71 -62.03
N ALA A 164 14.47 30.41 -61.99
CA ALA A 164 15.02 29.69 -63.15
C ALA A 164 14.00 29.61 -64.29
N ALA A 165 12.74 29.30 -63.98
CA ALA A 165 11.63 29.28 -64.93
C ALA A 165 11.38 30.68 -65.54
N GLN A 166 11.49 31.75 -64.77
CA GLN A 166 11.33 33.13 -65.28
C GLN A 166 12.49 33.58 -66.18
N LYS A 167 13.73 33.16 -65.88
CA LYS A 167 14.89 33.36 -66.78
C LYS A 167 14.70 32.62 -68.11
N ASP A 168 14.16 31.41 -68.05
CA ASP A 168 13.82 30.62 -69.24
C ASP A 168 12.63 31.22 -70.01
N GLN A 169 11.67 31.84 -69.33
CA GLN A 169 10.51 32.49 -69.95
C GLN A 169 10.88 33.75 -70.74
N LYS A 170 11.92 34.51 -70.33
CA LYS A 170 12.49 35.60 -71.16
C LYS A 170 13.21 35.08 -72.40
N ALA A 171 13.75 33.85 -72.37
CA ALA A 171 14.35 33.20 -73.54
C ALA A 171 13.31 32.47 -74.43
N ARG A 172 12.15 32.11 -73.87
CA ARG A 172 11.05 31.40 -74.53
C ARG A 172 9.77 32.23 -74.64
N HIS A 173 9.90 33.47 -75.10
CA HIS A 173 8.76 34.17 -75.69
C HIS A 173 8.28 33.55 -77.03
N LEU A 174 8.83 32.39 -77.40
CA LEU A 174 8.23 31.47 -78.36
C LEU A 174 7.89 30.13 -77.70
N LYS A 175 6.58 29.82 -77.71
CA LYS A 175 5.92 28.52 -77.65
C LYS A 175 5.33 28.06 -76.30
N ASN A 176 4.03 28.36 -76.22
CA ASN A 176 2.90 27.51 -75.81
C ASN A 176 2.58 27.30 -74.31
N PRO A 177 1.46 27.86 -73.81
CA PRO A 177 0.91 27.56 -72.47
C PRO A 177 0.38 26.12 -72.32
N LEU A 178 0.40 25.30 -73.38
CA LEU A 178 0.01 23.89 -73.38
C LEU A 178 0.94 22.98 -72.56
N ILE A 179 2.23 23.33 -72.40
CA ILE A 179 3.19 22.49 -71.68
C ILE A 179 2.97 22.56 -70.17
N ILE A 180 2.60 23.74 -69.66
CA ILE A 180 2.30 23.96 -68.24
C ILE A 180 0.99 23.23 -67.86
N PHE A 181 0.01 23.26 -68.77
CA PHE A 181 -1.24 22.52 -68.59
C PHE A 181 -1.02 20.99 -68.61
N ALA A 182 -0.17 20.49 -69.50
CA ALA A 182 0.18 19.08 -69.57
C ALA A 182 0.90 18.58 -68.29
N PHE A 183 1.80 19.40 -67.72
CA PHE A 183 2.48 19.05 -66.47
C PHE A 183 1.55 19.03 -65.26
N LEU A 184 0.59 19.97 -65.18
CA LEU A 184 -0.43 19.99 -64.12
C LEU A 184 -1.37 18.77 -64.20
N VAL A 185 -1.75 18.35 -65.41
CA VAL A 185 -2.58 17.16 -65.62
C VAL A 185 -1.80 15.88 -65.25
N ILE A 186 -0.51 15.77 -65.60
CA ILE A 186 0.31 14.61 -65.21
C ILE A 186 0.51 14.54 -63.69
N LEU A 187 0.68 15.67 -63.01
CA LEU A 187 0.79 15.72 -61.54
C LEU A 187 -0.53 15.34 -60.83
N LEU A 188 -1.67 15.77 -61.35
CA LEU A 188 -2.99 15.37 -60.83
C LEU A 188 -3.26 13.88 -61.04
N VAL A 189 -2.89 13.33 -62.20
CA VAL A 189 -3.01 11.89 -62.49
C VAL A 189 -2.07 11.06 -61.61
N TYR A 190 -0.87 11.55 -61.31
CA TYR A 190 0.08 10.86 -60.43
C TYR A 190 -0.37 10.86 -58.95
N GLN A 191 -0.96 11.95 -58.46
CA GLN A 191 -1.55 11.98 -57.11
C GLN A 191 -2.83 11.12 -57.00
N ALA A 192 -3.64 11.05 -58.06
CA ALA A 192 -4.81 10.16 -58.09
C ALA A 192 -4.42 8.68 -58.13
N GLY A 193 -3.38 8.31 -58.91
CA GLY A 193 -2.90 6.93 -59.02
C GLY A 193 -2.27 6.38 -57.73
N THR A 194 -1.53 7.20 -56.99
CA THR A 194 -0.90 6.80 -55.72
C THR A 194 -1.91 6.64 -54.58
N ASN A 195 -3.00 7.43 -54.57
CA ASN A 195 -4.10 7.27 -53.62
C ASN A 195 -4.96 6.03 -53.91
N SER A 196 -5.18 5.68 -55.19
CA SER A 196 -5.93 4.47 -55.58
C SER A 196 -5.21 3.16 -55.22
N GLN A 197 -3.86 3.14 -55.26
CA GLN A 197 -3.08 1.96 -54.87
C GLN A 197 -2.97 1.77 -53.35
N ARG A 198 -2.96 2.85 -52.56
CA ARG A 198 -2.96 2.76 -51.08
C ARG A 198 -4.28 2.27 -50.49
N LEU A 199 -5.41 2.56 -51.15
CA LEU A 199 -6.72 2.05 -50.73
C LEU A 199 -6.89 0.55 -51.04
N SER A 200 -6.37 0.07 -52.16
CA SER A 200 -6.47 -1.35 -52.56
C SER A 200 -5.57 -2.29 -51.74
N LEU A 201 -4.40 -1.83 -51.30
CA LEU A 201 -3.49 -2.65 -50.47
C LEU A 201 -3.96 -2.78 -49.00
N LYS A 202 -4.73 -1.81 -48.47
CA LYS A 202 -5.29 -1.91 -47.10
C LYS A 202 -6.50 -2.84 -47.02
N VAL A 203 -7.33 -2.92 -48.06
CA VAL A 203 -8.48 -3.85 -48.11
C VAL A 203 -8.02 -5.30 -48.26
N SER A 204 -6.91 -5.56 -48.96
CA SER A 204 -6.39 -6.93 -49.14
C SER A 204 -5.59 -7.46 -47.95
N SER A 205 -4.99 -6.61 -47.10
CA SER A 205 -4.24 -7.08 -45.91
C SER A 205 -5.14 -7.33 -44.69
N GLY A 206 -6.28 -6.64 -44.58
CA GLY A 206 -7.24 -6.83 -43.48
C GLY A 206 -8.12 -8.08 -43.58
N LYS A 207 -8.17 -8.75 -44.75
CA LYS A 207 -8.97 -9.98 -44.93
C LYS A 207 -8.19 -11.28 -44.72
N THR A 208 -6.85 -11.24 -44.69
CA THR A 208 -6.03 -12.46 -44.62
C THR A 208 -5.60 -12.85 -43.20
N THR A 209 -5.62 -11.94 -42.23
CA THR A 209 -5.25 -12.27 -40.82
C THR A 209 -6.43 -12.65 -39.94
N LEU A 210 -7.68 -12.36 -40.33
CA LEU A 210 -8.89 -12.76 -39.58
C LEU A 210 -9.39 -14.18 -39.93
N ALA A 211 -8.81 -14.84 -40.95
CA ALA A 211 -9.17 -16.22 -41.34
C ALA A 211 -8.20 -17.30 -40.81
N ALA A 212 -7.09 -16.93 -40.16
CA ALA A 212 -6.05 -17.86 -39.71
C ALA A 212 -5.99 -18.12 -38.18
N VAL A 213 -6.92 -17.57 -37.39
CA VAL A 213 -7.01 -17.82 -35.91
C VAL A 213 -8.38 -18.41 -35.53
N ARG A 214 -9.11 -18.99 -36.48
CA ARG A 214 -10.34 -19.73 -36.21
C ARG A 214 -10.39 -21.05 -36.98
N ARG A 215 -9.42 -21.91 -36.71
CA ARG A 215 -9.51 -23.39 -36.78
C ARG A 215 -8.44 -23.98 -35.88
#